data_AF-A0A161XXU8-F1
#
_entry.id   AF-A0A161XXU8-F1
#
_cell.length_a   1.000
_cell.length_b   1.000
_cell.length_c   1.000
_cell.angle_alpha   90.00
_cell.angle_beta   90.00
_cell.angle_gamma   90.00
#
_symmetry.space_group_name_H-M   'P 1'
#
loop_
_entity.id
_entity.type
_entity.pdbx_description
1 polymer ?
#
loop_
_entity_poly.entity_id
_entity_poly.type
_entity_poly.pdbx_seq_one_letter_code
_entity_poly.pdbx_strand_id
1 'polypeptide(L)'
;MSFPPETVIWLQERTPLGILSSAVLDAIAQVMESTFLPAESTLVSEGTSPEALYILQQGQLESKTSNKNNPALACGFLPGAIVQLKELLLDEQVLS
;
A
#
# COMPACT_ATOMS: atom_id res chain seq x y z
N MET A 1 -7.84 2.59 19.61
CA MET A 1 -8.13 1.14 19.59
C MET A 1 -6.84 0.46 19.19
N SER A 2 -6.23 -0.38 20.03
CA SER A 2 -5.06 -1.17 19.61
C SER A 2 -5.51 -2.26 18.64
N PHE A 3 -4.78 -2.42 17.55
CA PHE A 3 -4.99 -3.53 16.63
C PHE A 3 -4.61 -4.86 17.30
N PRO A 4 -5.29 -5.96 16.94
CA PRO A 4 -5.00 -7.26 17.54
C PRO A 4 -3.55 -7.69 17.24
N PRO A 5 -2.91 -8.50 18.10
CA PRO A 5 -1.56 -9.04 17.85
C PRO A 5 -1.41 -9.72 16.49
N GLU A 6 -2.51 -10.25 15.97
CA GLU A 6 -2.62 -10.85 14.64
C GLU A 6 -2.27 -9.88 13.51
N THR A 7 -2.55 -8.59 13.66
CA THR A 7 -2.19 -7.56 12.67
C THR A 7 -0.67 -7.37 12.60
N VAL A 8 0.01 -7.35 13.74
CA VAL A 8 1.48 -7.21 13.80
C VAL A 8 2.15 -8.42 13.14
N ILE A 9 1.67 -9.63 13.45
CA ILE A 9 2.16 -10.87 12.82
C ILE A 9 1.91 -10.83 11.31
N TRP A 10 0.73 -10.41 10.88
CA TRP A 10 0.39 -10.30 9.46
C TRP A 10 1.29 -9.29 8.74
N LEU A 11 1.54 -8.11 9.31
CA LEU A 11 2.47 -7.13 8.75
C LEU A 11 3.87 -7.71 8.59
N GLN A 12 4.31 -8.50 9.57
CA GLN A 12 5.63 -9.12 9.56
C GLN A 12 5.77 -10.22 8.51
N GLU A 13 4.77 -11.10 8.37
CA GLU A 13 4.86 -12.28 7.50
C GLU A 13 4.36 -12.06 6.08
N ARG A 14 3.45 -11.09 5.87
CA ARG A 14 2.74 -10.91 4.61
C ARG A 14 3.09 -9.62 3.90
N THR A 15 3.92 -8.74 4.47
CA THR A 15 4.28 -7.48 3.82
C THR A 15 5.80 -7.27 3.82
N PRO A 16 6.33 -6.44 2.90
CA PRO A 16 7.72 -5.99 2.96
C PRO A 16 8.12 -5.28 4.26
N LEU A 17 7.18 -4.86 5.11
CA LEU A 17 7.48 -4.21 6.40
C LEU A 17 8.08 -5.17 7.43
N GLY A 18 8.09 -6.49 7.19
CA GLY A 18 8.67 -7.47 8.11
C GLY A 18 10.16 -7.30 8.42
N ILE A 19 10.87 -6.44 7.68
CA ILE A 19 12.25 -6.01 8.01
C ILE A 19 12.31 -5.08 9.24
N LEU A 20 11.20 -4.43 9.59
CA LEU A 20 11.13 -3.49 10.71
C LEU A 20 11.04 -4.23 12.04
N SER A 21 11.49 -3.58 13.11
CA SER A 21 11.39 -4.15 14.46
C SER A 21 9.92 -4.31 14.90
N SER A 22 9.66 -5.28 15.77
CA SER A 22 8.31 -5.51 16.31
C SER A 22 7.71 -4.27 16.97
N ALA A 23 8.51 -3.45 17.65
CA ALA A 23 8.04 -2.19 18.24
C ALA A 23 7.55 -1.18 17.19
N VAL A 24 8.22 -1.12 16.03
CA VAL A 24 7.79 -0.26 14.91
C VAL A 24 6.53 -0.81 14.26
N LEU A 25 6.47 -2.13 14.05
CA LEU A 25 5.26 -2.77 13.52
C LEU A 25 4.05 -2.60 14.43
N ASP A 26 4.25 -2.65 15.76
CA ASP A 26 3.19 -2.37 16.73
C ASP A 26 2.70 -0.92 16.64
N ALA A 27 3.63 0.05 16.56
CA ALA A 27 3.29 1.46 16.38
C ALA A 27 2.52 1.72 15.07
N ILE A 28 2.93 1.09 13.97
CA ILE A 28 2.21 1.15 12.68
C ILE A 28 0.82 0.55 12.86
N ALA A 29 0.73 -0.66 13.42
CA ALA A 29 -0.53 -1.35 13.61
C ALA A 29 -1.51 -0.46 14.39
N GLN A 30 -1.09 0.20 15.47
CA GLN A 30 -1.96 1.07 16.28
C GLN A 30 -2.62 2.24 15.53
N VAL A 31 -2.04 2.71 14.42
CA VAL A 31 -2.55 3.85 13.63
C VAL A 31 -3.13 3.44 12.28
N MET A 32 -3.17 2.15 11.97
CA MET A 32 -3.78 1.68 10.73
C MET A 32 -5.29 1.93 10.73
N GLU A 33 -5.88 2.01 9.54
CA GLU A 33 -7.32 2.07 9.36
C GLU A 33 -7.73 1.15 8.22
N SER A 34 -8.78 0.36 8.43
CA SER A 34 -9.33 -0.51 7.39
C SER A 34 -10.21 0.31 6.44
N THR A 35 -9.88 0.31 5.16
CA THR A 35 -10.70 0.93 4.12
C THR A 35 -11.20 -0.11 3.14
N PHE A 36 -12.49 -0.04 2.78
CA PHE A 36 -13.07 -0.84 1.71
C PHE A 36 -13.25 0.00 0.46
N LEU A 37 -12.82 -0.53 -0.67
CA LEU A 37 -12.98 0.09 -1.97
C LEU A 37 -13.80 -0.83 -2.89
N PRO A 38 -14.85 -0.31 -3.54
CA PRO A 38 -15.59 -1.08 -4.54
C PRO A 38 -14.70 -1.50 -5.71
N ALA A 39 -15.09 -2.57 -6.41
CA ALA A 39 -14.44 -2.94 -7.66
C ALA A 39 -14.46 -1.77 -8.66
N GLU A 40 -13.43 -1.70 -9.51
CA GLU A 40 -13.24 -0.63 -10.52
C GLU A 40 -13.05 0.79 -9.96
N SER A 41 -12.94 0.95 -8.64
CA SER A 41 -12.52 2.21 -8.04
C SER A 41 -11.01 2.43 -8.18
N THR A 42 -10.61 3.71 -8.17
CA THR A 42 -9.20 4.09 -8.26
C THR A 42 -8.71 4.44 -6.85
N LEU A 43 -7.68 3.71 -6.39
CA LEU A 43 -7.06 3.97 -5.09
C LEU A 43 -6.14 5.20 -5.15
N VAL A 44 -5.31 5.30 -6.18
CA VAL A 44 -4.32 6.37 -6.40
C VAL A 44 -4.28 6.71 -7.89
N SER A 45 -4.07 7.98 -8.22
CA SER A 45 -3.87 8.45 -9.60
C SER A 45 -2.48 9.07 -9.77
N GLU A 46 -1.96 9.01 -10.99
CA GLU A 46 -0.72 9.72 -11.35
C GLU A 46 -0.90 11.23 -11.10
N GLY A 47 0.16 11.89 -10.58
CA GLY A 47 0.13 13.33 -10.30
C GLY A 47 -0.66 13.76 -9.05
N THR A 48 -1.16 12.82 -8.23
CA THR A 48 -1.71 13.15 -6.91
C THR A 48 -0.64 12.98 -5.83
N SER A 49 -0.59 13.90 -4.85
CA SER A 49 0.26 13.73 -3.67
C SER A 49 -0.20 12.52 -2.85
N PRO A 50 0.74 11.75 -2.27
CA PRO A 50 0.40 10.62 -1.41
C PRO A 50 -0.25 11.12 -0.12
N GLU A 51 -1.49 10.69 0.13
CA GLU A 51 -2.20 11.00 1.39
C GLU A 51 -1.81 10.05 2.52
N ALA A 52 -1.57 8.78 2.18
CA ALA A 52 -1.28 7.73 3.14
C ALA A 52 -0.50 6.58 2.48
N LEU A 53 0.05 5.72 3.34
CA LEU A 53 0.56 4.41 2.96
C LEU A 53 -0.59 3.41 2.91
N TYR A 54 -0.81 2.78 1.76
CA TYR A 54 -1.85 1.75 1.63
C TYR A 54 -1.25 0.35 1.58
N ILE A 55 -1.90 -0.61 2.22
CA ILE A 55 -1.51 -2.02 2.21
C ILE A 55 -2.71 -2.84 1.74
N LEU A 56 -2.53 -3.62 0.67
CA LEU A 56 -3.60 -4.46 0.14
C LEU A 56 -3.81 -5.67 1.06
N GLN A 57 -4.89 -5.66 1.84
CA GLN A 57 -5.21 -6.79 2.73
C GLN A 57 -5.84 -7.97 1.97
N GLN A 58 -6.80 -7.68 1.08
CA GLN A 58 -7.53 -8.68 0.30
C GLN A 58 -8.02 -8.08 -1.01
N GLY A 59 -8.10 -8.88 -2.07
CA GLY A 59 -8.58 -8.49 -3.39
C GLY A 59 -7.46 -8.41 -4.41
N GLN A 60 -7.69 -7.62 -5.46
CA GLN A 60 -6.75 -7.42 -6.56
C GLN A 60 -6.67 -5.92 -6.86
N LEU A 61 -5.45 -5.40 -6.90
CA LEU A 61 -5.14 -4.05 -7.39
C LEU A 61 -4.34 -4.18 -8.68
N GLU A 62 -4.50 -3.22 -9.57
CA GLU A 62 -3.74 -3.16 -10.82
C GLU A 62 -3.28 -1.72 -11.03
N SER A 63 -2.03 -1.54 -11.45
CA SER A 63 -1.60 -0.25 -11.98
C SER A 63 -2.09 -0.10 -13.42
N LYS A 64 -2.53 1.11 -13.75
CA LYS A 64 -2.80 1.51 -15.14
C LYS A 64 -1.91 2.71 -15.43
N THR A 65 -1.01 2.58 -16.40
CA THR A 65 -0.23 3.71 -16.89
C THR A 65 -0.90 4.31 -18.11
N SER A 66 -0.90 5.64 -18.22
CA SER A 66 -1.29 6.32 -19.46
C SER A 66 -0.20 6.26 -20.55
N ASN A 67 1.01 5.81 -20.18
CA ASN A 67 2.16 5.77 -21.05
C ASN A 67 2.09 4.61 -22.07
N LYS A 68 1.60 4.93 -23.26
CA LYS A 68 1.47 3.99 -24.39
C LYS A 68 2.77 3.33 -24.85
N ASN A 69 3.93 3.86 -24.45
CA ASN A 69 5.24 3.30 -24.82
C ASN A 69 5.72 2.19 -23.88
N ASN A 70 5.06 1.94 -22.74
CA ASN A 70 5.47 0.86 -21.85
C ASN A 70 4.26 0.16 -21.18
N PRO A 71 3.47 -0.62 -21.94
CA PRO A 71 2.33 -1.36 -21.41
C PRO A 71 2.71 -2.42 -20.35
N ALA A 72 3.99 -2.76 -20.22
CA ALA A 72 4.50 -3.69 -19.20
C ALA A 72 4.47 -3.12 -17.77
N LEU A 73 4.14 -1.83 -17.59
CA LEU A 73 3.98 -1.22 -16.27
C LEU A 73 2.60 -1.46 -15.65
N ALA A 74 1.66 -2.07 -16.38
CA ALA A 74 0.41 -2.57 -15.82
C ALA A 74 0.71 -3.88 -15.08
N CYS A 75 0.86 -3.78 -13.75
CA CYS A 75 1.17 -4.91 -12.87
C CYS A 75 0.00 -5.17 -11.93
N GLY A 76 -0.32 -6.44 -11.74
CA GLY A 76 -1.21 -6.88 -10.68
C GLY A 76 -0.49 -6.92 -9.34
N PHE A 77 -1.12 -6.36 -8.31
CA PHE A 77 -0.64 -6.41 -6.93
C PHE A 77 -1.35 -7.52 -6.16
N LEU A 78 -0.55 -8.29 -5.43
CA LEU A 78 -1.04 -9.36 -4.56
C LEU A 78 -1.31 -8.85 -3.14
N PRO A 79 -2.15 -9.53 -2.35
CA PRO A 79 -2.29 -9.24 -0.93
C PRO A 79 -0.94 -9.16 -0.22
N GLY A 80 -0.76 -8.10 0.56
CA GLY A 80 0.51 -7.75 1.19
C GLY A 80 1.33 -6.68 0.44
N ALA A 81 0.93 -6.34 -0.78
CA ALA A 81 1.52 -5.24 -1.53
C ALA A 81 1.32 -3.91 -0.80
N ILE A 82 2.35 -3.07 -0.88
CA ILE A 82 2.38 -1.73 -0.32
C ILE A 82 2.35 -0.72 -1.47
N VAL A 83 1.50 0.29 -1.35
CA VAL A 83 1.29 1.34 -2.35
C VAL A 83 1.61 2.70 -1.71
N GLN A 84 2.25 3.60 -2.47
CA GLN A 84 2.68 4.95 -2.05
C GLN A 84 3.86 5.04 -1.07
N LEU A 85 4.59 3.94 -0.80
CA LEU A 85 5.70 4.00 0.17
C LEU A 85 6.82 4.96 -0.26
N LYS A 86 7.25 4.88 -1.52
CA LYS A 86 8.38 5.67 -2.01
C LYS A 86 8.01 7.15 -2.05
N GLU A 87 6.85 7.45 -2.61
CA GLU A 87 6.30 8.79 -2.79
C GLU A 87 6.13 9.47 -1.43
N LEU A 88 5.58 8.76 -0.45
CA LEU A 88 5.41 9.26 0.92
C LEU A 88 6.75 9.52 1.62
N LEU A 89 7.76 8.68 1.40
CA LEU A 89 9.09 8.86 2.00
C LEU A 89 9.88 10.00 1.36
N LEU A 90 9.65 10.29 0.08
CA LEU A 90 10.36 11.33 -0.67
C LEU A 90 9.61 12.67 -0.68
N ASP A 91 8.39 12.72 -0.14
CA ASP A 91 7.46 13.87 -0.29
C ASP A 91 7.24 14.23 -1.77
N GLU A 92 7.25 13.22 -2.65
CA GLU A 92 7.14 13.36 -4.09
C GLU A 92 5.72 13.00 -4.58
N GLN A 93 5.28 13.62 -5.67
CA GLN A 93 4.04 13.26 -6.34
C GLN A 93 4.18 11.90 -7.06
N VAL A 94 3.06 11.17 -7.20
CA VAL A 94 3.03 9.90 -7.94
C VAL A 94 3.53 10.10 -9.36
N LEU A 95 4.67 9.51 -9.69
CA LEU A 95 5.29 9.59 -11.02
C LEU A 95 4.55 8.65 -11.99
N SER A 96 4.20 9.20 -13.15
CA SER A 96 3.55 8.54 -14.31
C SER A 96 4.46 7.64 -15.13
#